data_AF-A0A0M3JI23-F1
#
_entry.id   AF-A0A0M3JI23-F1
#
_cell.length_a   1.000
_cell.length_b   1.000
_cell.length_c   1.000
_cell.angle_alpha   90.00
_cell.angle_beta   90.00
_cell.angle_gamma   90.00
#
_symmetry.space_group_name_H-M   'P 1'
#
loop_
_entity.id
_entity.type
_entity.pdbx_description
1 polymer ?
#
loop_
_entity_poly.entity_id
_entity_poly.type
_entity_poly.pdbx_seq_one_letter_code
_entity_poly.pdbx_strand_id
1 'polypeptide(L)' 'MGSALLHFGIEAGESTRVGIAGLNSSRYMITQYALLSYSIVAVPLYYNYKFDALW' A
#
# COMPACT_ATOMS: atom_id res chain seq x y z
N MET A 1 -2.81 4.20 -9.75
CA MET A 1 -2.47 3.30 -8.62
C MET A 1 -3.52 2.22 -8.43
N GLY A 2 -4.77 2.54 -8.08
CA GLY A 2 -5.82 1.53 -7.83
C GLY A 2 -6.03 0.50 -8.96
N SER A 3 -6.24 0.96 -10.20
CA SER A 3 -6.36 0.05 -11.36
C SER A 3 -5.11 -0.77 -11.62
N ALA A 4 -3.93 -0.22 -11.36
CA ALA A 4 -2.66 -0.94 -11.50
C ALA A 4 -2.56 -2.09 -10.50
N LEU A 5 -3.06 -1.93 -9.25
CA LEU A 5 -3.10 -3.00 -8.27
C LEU A 5 -3.90 -4.20 -8.78
N LEU A 6 -5.08 -3.96 -9.38
CA LEU A 6 -5.89 -5.00 -10.01
C LEU A 6 -5.17 -5.67 -11.18
N HIS A 7 -4.49 -4.90 -12.03
CA HIS A 7 -3.68 -5.44 -13.12
C HIS A 7 -2.54 -6.34 -12.63
N PHE A 8 -2.00 -6.09 -11.44
CA PHE A 8 -0.99 -6.94 -10.80
C PHE A 8 -1.58 -8.10 -9.98
N GLY A 9 -2.88 -8.36 -10.08
CA GLY A 9 -3.55 -9.48 -9.42
C GLY A 9 -3.85 -9.24 -7.94
N ILE A 10 -3.76 -8.00 -7.45
CA ILE A 10 -4.20 -7.66 -6.10
C ILE A 10 -5.72 -7.49 -6.15
N GLU A 11 -6.42 -8.41 -5.49
CA GLU A 11 -7.88 -8.40 -5.44
C GLU A 11 -8.41 -7.22 -4.61
N ALA A 12 -9.54 -6.66 -5.01
CA ALA A 12 -10.26 -5.68 -4.20
C ALA A 12 -10.98 -6.37 -3.04
N GLY A 13 -11.23 -5.63 -1.96
CA GLY A 13 -12.03 -6.09 -0.83
C GLY A 13 -11.24 -6.30 0.47
N GLU A 14 -12.01 -6.45 1.55
CA GLU A 14 -11.51 -6.42 2.93
C GLU A 14 -10.69 -7.68 3.30
N SER A 15 -10.81 -8.74 2.51
CA SER A 15 -9.95 -9.93 2.60
C SER A 15 -8.50 -9.63 2.21
N THR A 16 -8.30 -8.66 1.31
CA THR A 16 -6.99 -8.30 0.78
C THR A 16 -6.29 -7.31 1.70
N ARG A 17 -5.04 -7.62 2.06
CA ARG A 17 -4.19 -6.76 2.90
C ARG A 17 -2.96 -6.36 2.12
N VAL A 18 -2.67 -5.07 2.08
CA VAL A 18 -1.48 -4.52 1.40
C VAL A 18 -0.65 -3.73 2.39
N GLY A 19 0.60 -4.15 2.56
CA GLY A 19 1.60 -3.42 3.33
C GLY A 19 2.07 -2.18 2.57
N ILE A 20 2.06 -1.01 3.22
CA ILE A 20 2.62 0.23 2.66
C ILE A 20 3.82 0.66 3.50
N ALA A 21 5.00 0.72 2.86
CA ALA A 21 6.20 1.33 3.42
C ALA A 21 6.58 2.57 2.61
N GLY A 22 6.90 3.67 3.28
CA GLY A 22 7.32 4.89 2.60
C GLY A 22 7.42 6.08 3.54
N LEU A 23 8.15 7.11 3.11
CA LEU A 23 8.20 8.40 3.80
C LEU A 23 6.85 9.10 3.69
N ASN A 24 6.50 9.89 4.72
CA ASN A 24 5.34 10.76 4.68
C ASN A 24 5.47 11.72 3.48
N SER A 25 4.69 11.45 2.44
CA SER A 25 4.80 12.09 1.14
C SER A 25 3.45 12.02 0.43
N SER A 26 3.26 12.86 -0.58
CA SER A 26 2.06 12.82 -1.43
C SER A 26 1.81 11.44 -2.02
N ARG A 27 2.86 10.70 -2.41
CA ARG A 27 2.76 9.33 -2.92
C ARG A 27 2.23 8.33 -1.90
N TYR A 28 2.66 8.46 -0.64
CA TYR A 28 2.15 7.62 0.45
C TYR A 28 0.65 7.85 0.64
N MET A 29 0.22 9.12 0.66
CA MET A 29 -1.20 9.49 0.79
C MET A 29 -2.04 9.02 -0.39
N ILE A 30 -1.54 9.17 -1.63
CA ILE A 30 -2.20 8.67 -2.84
C ILE A 30 -2.36 7.14 -2.79
N THR A 31 -1.35 6.43 -2.27
CA THR A 31 -1.40 4.97 -2.13
C THR A 31 -2.44 4.54 -1.11
N GLN A 32 -2.47 5.18 0.07
CA GLN A 32 -3.50 4.91 1.08
C GLN A 32 -4.91 5.17 0.54
N TYR A 33 -5.11 6.30 -0.14
CA TYR A 33 -6.40 6.62 -0.74
C TYR A 33 -6.82 5.59 -1.79
N ALA A 34 -5.88 5.15 -2.64
CA ALA A 34 -6.15 4.11 -3.63
C ALA A 34 -6.54 2.78 -2.98
N LEU A 35 -5.91 2.35 -1.89
CA LEU A 35 -6.33 1.13 -1.19
C LEU A 35 -7.74 1.25 -0.61
N LEU A 36 -8.03 2.38 0.03
CA LEU A 36 -9.35 2.66 0.61
C LEU A 36 -10.45 2.66 -0.46
N SER A 37 -10.21 3.25 -1.64
CA SER A 37 -11.19 3.26 -2.73
C SER A 37 -11.55 1.87 -3.26
N TYR A 38 -10.67 0.88 -3.09
CA TYR A 38 -10.90 -0.51 -3.52
C TYR A 38 -11.25 -1.43 -2.35
N SER A 39 -11.60 -0.86 -1.18
CA SER A 39 -11.90 -1.60 0.04
C SER A 39 -10.76 -2.53 0.49
N ILE A 40 -9.52 -2.23 0.10
CA ILE A 40 -8.33 -3.00 0.48
C ILE A 40 -7.84 -2.54 1.84
N VAL A 41 -7.52 -3.48 2.72
CA VAL A 41 -7.00 -3.18 4.05
C VAL A 41 -5.55 -2.71 3.93
N ALA A 42 -5.33 -1.42 4.21
CA ALA A 42 -4.01 -0.81 4.27
C ALA A 42 -3.30 -1.16 5.59
N VAL A 43 -2.12 -1.79 5.50
CA VAL A 43 -1.27 -2.08 6.67
C VAL A 43 -0.07 -1.14 6.64
N PRO A 44 -0.06 -0.03 7.42
CA PRO A 44 1.08 0.88 7.45
C PRO A 44 2.27 0.18 8.10
N LEU A 45 3.33 0.00 7.33
CA LEU A 45 4.59 -0.51 7.83
C LEU A 45 5.38 0.68 8.37
N TYR A 46 5.14 1.00 9.64
CA TYR A 46 5.82 2.10 10.32
C TYR A 46 7.34 1.91 10.24
N TYR A 47 8.00 3.02 9.94
CA TYR A 47 9.43 3.15 9.67
C TYR A 47 10.27 2.72 10.88
N ASN A 48 10.52 1.42 11.01
CA ASN A 48 11.46 0.85 11.99
C ASN A 48 12.60 0.07 11.34
N TYR A 49 12.77 0.17 10.02
CA TYR A 49 13.82 -0.57 9.31
C TYR A 49 14.78 0.34 8.58
N LYS A 50 16.06 0.12 8.89
CA LYS A 50 17.20 0.45 8.04
C LYS A 50 16.92 -0.09 6.64
N PHE A 51 16.95 0.79 5.64
CA PHE A 51 16.73 0.44 4.23
C PHE A 51 17.71 -0.64 3.71
N ASP A 52 18.78 -0.92 4.45
CA ASP A 52 19.74 -2.00 4.17
C ASP A 52 19.11 -3.40 4.11
N ALA A 53 17.91 -3.62 4.68
CA ALA A 53 17.22 -4.91 4.65
C ALA A 53 16.34 -5.14 3.40
N LEU A 54 16.27 -4.15 2.49
CA LEU A 54 15.45 -4.17 1.28
C LEU A 54 16.30 -4.25 -0.01
N TRP A 55 17.61 -4.48 0.11
CA TRP A 55 18.55 -4.67 -1.00
C TRP A 55 19.15 -6.07 -0.99
#